data_AF-A0A8T5AVD0-F1
#
_entry.id   AF-A0A8T5AVD0-F1
#
_cell.length_a   1.000
_cell.length_b   1.000
_cell.length_c   1.000
_cell.angle_alpha   90.00
_cell.angle_beta   90.00
_cell.angle_gamma   90.00
#
_symmetry.space_group_name_H-M   'P 1'
#
loop_
_entity.id
_entity.type
_entity.pdbx_description
1 polymer ?
#
loop_
_entity_poly.entity_id
_entity_poly.type
_entity_poly.pdbx_seq_one_letter_code
_entity_poly.pdbx_strand_id
1 'polypeptide(L)'
;MSVSYELLKRRALSFLRDAKSDSEHGDYDLVLFHVEQFIQLYSKYLLYRRIGDYPKTHSIIRLLKDLVRVYNAKDLDSFLDKNLEALYLLEEAYISSRYLPREYDMNIALKILKLSEEILEVFKCLELR
;
A
#
# COMPACT_ATOMS: atom_id res chain seq x y z
N MET A 1 22.96 12.75 4.39
CA MET A 1 22.74 11.28 4.39
C MET A 1 21.24 10.98 4.33
N SER A 2 20.57 11.21 3.19
CA SER A 2 19.09 11.21 3.09
C SER A 2 18.52 10.55 1.83
N VAL A 3 19.37 10.04 0.93
CA VAL A 3 18.94 9.53 -0.39
C VAL A 3 18.10 8.23 -0.30
N SER A 4 18.22 7.47 0.78
CA SER A 4 17.64 6.12 0.84
C SER A 4 16.13 6.07 1.07
N TYR A 5 15.52 7.04 1.77
CA TYR A 5 14.10 6.96 2.11
C TYR A 5 13.22 7.64 1.05
N GLU A 6 13.67 8.72 0.41
CA GLU A 6 12.97 9.31 -0.75
C GLU A 6 12.84 8.32 -1.92
N LEU A 7 13.78 7.37 -2.01
CA LEU A 7 13.69 6.24 -2.93
C LEU A 7 12.47 5.35 -2.66
N LEU A 8 12.07 5.18 -1.39
CA LEU A 8 10.90 4.39 -1.01
C LEU A 8 9.63 5.02 -1.58
N LYS A 9 9.44 6.33 -1.38
CA LYS A 9 8.30 7.06 -1.96
C LYS A 9 8.28 6.98 -3.48
N ARG A 10 9.43 7.23 -4.13
CA ARG A 10 9.52 7.16 -5.58
C ARG A 10 9.14 5.78 -6.12
N ARG A 11 9.61 4.71 -5.47
CA ARG A 11 9.26 3.33 -5.82
C ARG A 11 7.80 3.02 -5.54
N ALA A 12 7.26 3.43 -4.40
CA ALA A 12 5.84 3.28 -4.08
C ALA A 12 4.95 3.89 -5.18
N LEU A 13 5.24 5.14 -5.56
CA LEU A 13 4.50 5.81 -6.64
C LEU A 13 4.72 5.17 -8.01
N SER A 14 5.82 4.45 -8.21
CA SER A 14 6.04 3.69 -9.45
C SER A 14 5.16 2.45 -9.48
N PHE A 15 5.11 1.68 -8.39
CA PHE A 15 4.19 0.56 -8.25
C PHE A 15 2.73 0.97 -8.46
N LEU A 16 2.30 2.12 -7.93
CA LEU A 16 0.93 2.59 -8.19
C LEU A 16 0.68 2.93 -9.66
N ARG A 17 1.68 3.47 -10.39
CA ARG A 17 1.55 3.70 -11.84
C ARG A 17 1.51 2.38 -12.60
N ASP A 18 2.35 1.43 -12.21
CA ASP A 18 2.44 0.12 -12.85
C ASP A 18 1.11 -0.64 -12.65
N ALA A 19 0.52 -0.61 -11.44
CA ALA A 19 -0.80 -1.18 -11.17
C ALA A 19 -1.92 -0.61 -12.07
N LYS A 20 -1.84 0.68 -12.44
CA LYS A 20 -2.79 1.28 -13.39
C LYS A 20 -2.60 0.70 -14.79
N SER A 21 -1.35 0.61 -15.24
CA SER A 21 -1.01 -0.01 -16.53
C SER A 21 -1.45 -1.47 -16.59
N ASP A 22 -1.19 -2.26 -15.55
CA ASP A 22 -1.58 -3.68 -15.50
C ASP A 22 -3.10 -3.85 -15.65
N SER A 23 -3.88 -2.94 -15.05
CA SER A 23 -5.35 -2.97 -15.16
C SER A 23 -5.83 -2.74 -16.60
N GLU A 24 -5.11 -1.94 -17.40
CA GLU A 24 -5.39 -1.68 -18.81
C GLU A 24 -5.03 -2.89 -19.69
N HIS A 25 -4.02 -3.68 -19.29
CA HIS A 25 -3.57 -4.87 -20.01
C HIS A 25 -4.33 -6.15 -19.60
N GLY A 26 -5.11 -6.10 -18.51
CA GLY A 26 -5.85 -7.25 -18.00
C GLY A 26 -5.05 -8.13 -17.02
N ASP A 27 -3.87 -7.66 -16.57
CA ASP A 27 -2.98 -8.37 -15.66
C ASP A 27 -3.42 -8.15 -14.19
N TYR A 28 -4.62 -8.64 -13.86
CA TYR A 28 -5.31 -8.29 -12.61
C TYR A 28 -4.61 -8.78 -11.34
N ASP A 29 -3.86 -9.88 -11.39
CA ASP A 29 -3.02 -10.35 -10.30
C ASP A 29 -1.85 -9.39 -10.03
N LEU A 30 -1.24 -8.84 -11.10
CA LEU A 30 -0.19 -7.82 -11.00
C LEU A 30 -0.72 -6.51 -10.41
N VAL A 31 -1.96 -6.13 -10.71
CA VAL A 31 -2.63 -4.98 -10.06
C VAL A 31 -2.60 -5.13 -8.53
N LEU A 32 -3.02 -6.27 -8.01
CA LEU A 32 -3.03 -6.51 -6.55
C LEU A 32 -1.62 -6.49 -5.97
N PHE A 33 -0.67 -7.15 -6.65
CA PHE A 33 0.72 -7.19 -6.21
C PHE A 33 1.33 -5.78 -6.14
N HIS A 34 1.19 -4.99 -7.20
CA HIS A 34 1.73 -3.64 -7.24
C HIS A 34 1.04 -2.69 -6.27
N VAL A 35 -0.28 -2.83 -6.03
CA VAL A 35 -0.95 -2.04 -4.98
C VAL A 35 -0.43 -2.40 -3.58
N GLU A 36 -0.19 -3.68 -3.27
CA GLU A 36 0.43 -4.07 -1.99
C GLU A 36 1.82 -3.44 -1.83
N GLN A 37 2.68 -3.53 -2.86
CA GLN A 37 4.02 -2.94 -2.84
C GLN A 37 3.98 -1.41 -2.67
N PHE A 38 3.02 -0.74 -3.31
CA PHE A 38 2.78 0.68 -3.13
C PHE A 38 2.47 1.01 -1.66
N ILE A 39 1.47 0.36 -1.06
CA ILE A 39 1.06 0.62 0.32
C ILE A 39 2.21 0.33 1.28
N GLN A 40 2.93 -0.77 1.09
CA GLN A 40 4.04 -1.16 1.93
C GLN A 40 5.17 -0.12 1.92
N LEU A 41 5.62 0.29 0.74
CA LEU A 41 6.76 1.20 0.60
C LEU A 41 6.42 2.63 1.03
N TYR A 42 5.21 3.10 0.71
CA TYR A 42 4.79 4.43 1.15
C TYR A 42 4.65 4.48 2.67
N SER A 43 4.12 3.42 3.29
CA SER A 43 4.02 3.36 4.74
C SER A 43 5.38 3.38 5.42
N LYS A 44 6.35 2.63 4.89
CA LYS A 44 7.75 2.64 5.38
C LYS A 44 8.40 4.02 5.22
N TYR A 45 8.13 4.70 4.12
CA TYR A 45 8.57 6.09 3.90
C TYR A 45 8.02 7.03 4.97
N LEU A 46 6.71 6.98 5.25
CA LEU A 46 6.07 7.84 6.25
C LEU A 46 6.58 7.56 7.67
N LEU A 47 6.71 6.29 8.06
CA LEU A 47 7.29 5.90 9.35
C LEU A 47 8.73 6.43 9.48
N TYR A 48 9.56 6.23 8.46
CA TYR A 48 10.93 6.75 8.46
C TYR A 48 10.95 8.27 8.61
N ARG A 49 10.09 8.99 7.87
CA ARG A 49 10.01 10.45 7.96
C ARG A 49 9.60 10.94 9.35
N ARG A 50 8.76 10.20 10.06
CA ARG A 50 8.24 10.62 11.37
C ARG A 50 9.13 10.26 12.54
N ILE A 51 9.72 9.06 12.52
CA ILE A 51 10.45 8.50 13.67
C ILE A 51 11.88 8.04 13.35
N GLY A 52 12.33 8.21 12.11
CA GLY A 52 13.70 7.87 11.68
C GLY A 52 13.97 6.39 11.44
N ASP A 53 12.96 5.53 11.55
CA ASP A 53 13.05 4.08 11.31
C ASP A 53 11.69 3.51 10.86
N TYR A 54 11.67 2.26 10.38
CA TYR A 54 10.45 1.51 10.11
C TYR A 54 10.62 0.03 10.44
N PRO A 55 9.53 -0.68 10.84
CA PRO A 55 9.60 -2.12 11.09
C PRO A 55 9.99 -2.90 9.82
N LYS A 56 10.88 -3.88 9.98
CA LYS A 56 11.28 -4.83 8.91
C LYS A 56 10.20 -5.90 8.68
N THR A 57 8.96 -5.47 8.49
CA THR A 57 7.79 -6.30 8.20
C THR A 57 7.33 -6.09 6.76
N HIS A 58 6.62 -7.07 6.23
CA HIS A 58 5.87 -6.96 4.98
C HIS A 58 4.36 -6.87 5.18
N SER A 59 3.86 -6.98 6.41
CA SER A 59 2.44 -6.77 6.70
C SER A 59 2.07 -5.30 6.54
N ILE A 60 1.25 -4.99 5.53
CA ILE A 60 0.70 -3.64 5.33
C ILE A 60 -0.23 -3.26 6.47
N ILE A 61 -1.03 -4.19 7.02
CA ILE A 61 -1.95 -3.90 8.12
C ILE A 61 -1.18 -3.45 9.35
N ARG A 62 -0.07 -4.14 9.67
CA ARG A 62 0.82 -3.73 10.76
C ARG A 62 1.41 -2.35 10.51
N LEU A 63 1.92 -2.09 9.31
CA LEU A 63 2.53 -0.80 8.96
C LEU A 63 1.50 0.35 9.05
N LEU A 64 0.27 0.14 8.60
CA LEU A 64 -0.80 1.13 8.67
C LEU A 64 -1.23 1.38 10.13
N LYS A 65 -1.34 0.34 10.96
CA LYS A 65 -1.59 0.50 12.41
C LYS A 65 -0.45 1.25 13.11
N ASP A 66 0.80 1.02 12.70
CA ASP A 66 1.95 1.78 13.20
C ASP A 66 1.83 3.26 12.83
N LEU A 67 1.42 3.57 11.59
CA LEU A 67 1.16 4.95 11.17
C LEU A 67 0.04 5.61 11.98
N VAL A 68 -1.09 4.92 12.22
CA VAL A 68 -2.17 5.43 13.06
C VAL A 68 -1.63 5.85 14.42
N ARG A 69 -0.82 5.01 15.06
CA ARG A 69 -0.22 5.30 16.38
C ARG A 69 0.76 6.46 16.33
N VAL A 70 1.66 6.47 15.35
CA VAL A 70 2.77 7.42 15.25
C VAL A 70 2.29 8.83 14.82
N TYR A 71 1.27 8.91 13.97
CA TYR A 71 0.70 10.15 13.49
C TYR A 71 -0.58 10.59 14.22
N ASN A 72 -1.11 9.77 15.14
CA ASN A 72 -2.44 9.92 15.73
C ASN A 72 -3.53 10.14 14.63
N ALA A 73 -3.45 9.33 13.57
CA ALA A 73 -4.17 9.54 12.32
C ALA A 73 -5.55 8.85 12.32
N LYS A 74 -6.56 9.54 12.87
CA LYS A 74 -7.96 9.05 12.90
C LYS A 74 -8.56 8.80 11.52
N ASP A 75 -8.13 9.57 10.53
CA ASP A 75 -8.48 9.41 9.13
C ASP A 75 -7.96 8.08 8.56
N LEU A 76 -6.72 7.70 8.89
CA LEU A 76 -6.17 6.41 8.51
C LEU A 76 -6.80 5.26 9.30
N ASP A 77 -7.14 5.48 10.56
CA ASP A 77 -7.83 4.48 11.41
C ASP A 77 -9.22 4.14 10.83
N SER A 78 -9.98 5.18 10.46
CA SER A 78 -11.28 5.02 9.80
C SER A 78 -11.16 4.33 8.44
N PHE A 79 -10.08 4.63 7.69
CA PHE A 79 -9.79 3.96 6.42
C PHE A 79 -9.50 2.47 6.61
N LEU A 80 -8.73 2.11 7.65
CA LEU A 80 -8.43 0.72 7.99
C LEU A 80 -9.70 -0.07 8.30
N ASP A 81 -10.55 0.46 9.18
CA ASP A 81 -11.78 -0.21 9.60
C ASP A 81 -12.73 -0.46 8.43
N LYS A 82 -12.87 0.53 7.54
CA LYS A 82 -13.73 0.43 6.35
C LYS A 82 -13.21 -0.58 5.32
N ASN A 83 -11.90 -0.77 5.21
CA ASN A 83 -11.27 -1.50 4.11
C ASN A 83 -10.55 -2.79 4.57
N LEU A 84 -10.81 -3.26 5.79
CA LEU A 84 -10.02 -4.31 6.43
C LEU A 84 -10.00 -5.62 5.62
N GLU A 85 -11.13 -6.04 5.05
CA GLU A 85 -11.22 -7.25 4.21
C GLU A 85 -10.35 -7.14 2.95
N ALA A 86 -10.39 -5.98 2.27
CA ALA A 86 -9.59 -5.73 1.08
C ALA A 86 -8.08 -5.66 1.39
N LEU A 87 -7.72 -5.16 2.58
CA LEU A 87 -6.33 -5.13 3.04
C LEU A 87 -5.82 -6.55 3.39
N TYR A 88 -6.65 -7.40 3.99
CA TYR A 88 -6.29 -8.82 4.17
C TYR A 88 -6.10 -9.52 2.83
N LEU A 89 -6.96 -9.25 1.85
CA LEU A 89 -6.82 -9.79 0.50
C LEU A 89 -5.49 -9.39 -0.15
N LEU A 90 -5.04 -8.15 0.04
CA LEU A 90 -3.75 -7.66 -0.46
C LEU A 90 -2.56 -8.34 0.24
N GLU A 91 -2.62 -8.53 1.57
CA GLU A 91 -1.59 -9.28 2.29
C GLU A 91 -1.50 -10.74 1.82
N GLU A 92 -2.65 -11.38 1.58
CA GLU A 92 -2.70 -12.72 1.00
C GLU A 92 -2.13 -12.74 -0.43
N ALA A 93 -2.50 -11.76 -1.26
CA ALA A 93 -2.02 -11.65 -2.64
C ALA A 93 -0.49 -11.59 -2.72
N TYR A 94 0.17 -10.92 -1.77
CA TYR A 94 1.63 -10.89 -1.64
C TYR A 94 2.26 -12.25 -1.35
N ILE A 95 1.53 -13.14 -0.66
CA ILE A 95 1.95 -14.51 -0.37
C ILE A 95 1.61 -15.41 -1.57
N SER A 96 0.39 -15.33 -2.11
CA SER A 96 -0.03 -16.19 -3.22
C SER A 96 0.69 -15.88 -4.52
N SER A 97 0.91 -14.61 -4.91
CA SER A 97 1.61 -14.28 -6.16
C SER A 97 3.02 -14.88 -6.27
N ARG A 98 3.64 -15.23 -5.13
CA ARG A 98 4.96 -15.88 -5.07
C ARG A 98 4.93 -17.40 -4.93
N TYR A 99 3.79 -17.99 -4.53
CA TYR A 99 3.75 -19.41 -4.14
C TYR A 99 2.55 -20.20 -4.68
N LEU A 100 1.45 -19.56 -5.08
CA LEU A 100 0.26 -20.19 -5.67
C LEU A 100 -0.38 -19.30 -6.76
N PRO A 101 -0.53 -19.77 -8.01
CA PRO A 101 -1.26 -19.04 -9.04
C PRO A 101 -2.71 -18.85 -8.59
N ARG A 102 -3.11 -17.60 -8.38
CA ARG A 102 -4.49 -17.20 -8.10
C ARG A 102 -4.88 -16.15 -9.12
N GLU A 103 -5.82 -16.49 -9.99
CA GLU A 103 -6.42 -15.53 -10.90
C GLU A 103 -7.41 -14.66 -10.12
N TYR A 104 -7.26 -13.34 -10.28
CA TYR A 104 -8.20 -12.37 -9.74
C TYR A 104 -9.04 -11.80 -10.88
N ASP A 105 -10.34 -11.62 -10.63
CA ASP A 105 -11.20 -11.01 -11.64
C ASP A 105 -11.02 -9.48 -11.71
N MET A 106 -11.41 -8.93 -12.85
CA MET A 106 -11.37 -7.50 -13.14
C MET A 106 -12.05 -6.65 -12.06
N ASN A 107 -13.17 -7.09 -11.50
CA ASN A 107 -13.92 -6.30 -10.53
C ASN A 107 -13.15 -6.18 -9.20
N ILE A 108 -12.46 -7.25 -8.79
CA ILE A 108 -11.58 -7.21 -7.62
C ILE A 108 -10.42 -6.24 -7.87
N ALA A 109 -9.73 -6.36 -9.01
CA ALA A 109 -8.61 -5.49 -9.34
C ALA A 109 -9.01 -4.00 -9.38
N LEU A 110 -10.15 -3.67 -9.98
CA LEU A 110 -10.65 -2.29 -10.02
C LEU A 110 -11.02 -1.75 -8.64
N LYS A 111 -11.59 -2.57 -7.75
CA LYS A 111 -11.86 -2.19 -6.36
C LYS A 111 -10.57 -1.91 -5.59
N ILE A 112 -9.56 -2.76 -5.79
CA ILE A 112 -8.23 -2.60 -5.18
C ILE A 112 -7.52 -1.34 -5.71
N LEU A 113 -7.63 -1.08 -7.01
CA LEU A 113 -7.07 0.13 -7.60
C LEU A 113 -7.74 1.39 -7.00
N LYS A 114 -9.07 1.40 -6.87
CA LYS A 114 -9.78 2.49 -6.20
C LYS A 114 -9.34 2.68 -4.75
N LEU A 115 -9.18 1.59 -4.00
CA LEU A 115 -8.65 1.63 -2.62
C LEU A 115 -7.26 2.27 -2.58
N SER A 116 -6.40 1.97 -3.55
CA SER A 116 -5.05 2.54 -3.64
C SER A 116 -5.05 4.05 -3.89
N GLU A 117 -6.06 4.57 -4.60
CA GLU A 117 -6.23 6.01 -4.80
C GLU A 117 -6.74 6.68 -3.53
N GLU A 118 -7.70 6.06 -2.83
CA GLU A 118 -8.21 6.56 -1.55
C GLU A 118 -7.10 6.64 -0.49
N ILE A 119 -6.27 5.61 -0.35
CA ILE A 119 -5.18 5.61 0.64
C ILE A 119 -4.04 6.57 0.25
N LEU A 120 -3.80 6.81 -1.04
CA LEU A 120 -2.80 7.78 -1.48
C LEU A 120 -3.13 9.19 -0.96
N GLU A 121 -4.41 9.57 -0.99
CA GLU A 121 -4.84 10.87 -0.47
C GLU A 121 -4.64 10.96 1.05
N VAL A 122 -4.96 9.92 1.79
CA VAL A 122 -4.65 9.84 3.24
C VAL A 122 -3.15 9.98 3.47
N PHE A 123 -2.33 9.26 2.72
CA PHE A 123 -0.87 9.34 2.83
C PHE A 123 -0.32 10.73 2.54
N LYS A 124 -0.81 11.42 1.50
CA LYS A 124 -0.43 12.81 1.21
C LYS A 124 -0.81 13.73 2.36
N CYS A 125 -1.96 13.55 2.99
CA CYS A 125 -2.33 14.31 4.19
C CYS A 125 -1.37 14.08 5.34
N LEU A 126 -0.88 12.85 5.54
CA LEU A 126 0.13 12.54 6.58
C LEU A 126 1.50 13.13 6.27
N GLU A 127 1.90 13.22 5.00
CA GLU A 127 3.18 13.82 4.60
C GLU A 127 3.32 15.30 4.99
N LEU A 128 2.18 16.00 5.11
CA LEU A 128 2.08 17.42 5.44
C LEU A 128 2.10 17.69 6.95
N ARG A 129 2.07 16.65 7.80
CA ARG A 129 2.07 16.74 9.28
C ARG A 129 3.46 16.51 9.90
#